data_AF-A0A6P0XGI9-F1
#
_entry.id   AF-A0A6P0XGI9-F1
#
_cell.length_a   1.000
_cell.length_b   1.000
_cell.length_c   1.000
_cell.angle_alpha   90.00
_cell.angle_beta   90.00
_cell.angle_gamma   90.00
#
_symmetry.space_group_name_H-M   'P 1'
#
loop_
_entity.id
_entity.type
_entity.pdbx_description
1 polymer ?
#
loop_
_entity_poly.entity_id
_entity_poly.type
_entity_poly.pdbx_seq_one_letter_code
_entity_poly.pdbx_strand_id
1 'polypeptide(L)'
;MKSTGKKIITTDSDDQQIYREEQKIYHHFLELVLTESIEQIIERFRILFIQYSLYQIPEISTAMGIIIQLPEYKERFNAILNRCCYILINHQ
;
A
#
# COMPACT_ATOMS: atom_id res chain seq x y z
N MET A 1 -27.34 21.83 -16.93
CA MET A 1 -26.43 21.56 -15.80
C MET A 1 -25.11 21.03 -16.34
N LYS A 2 -24.04 21.84 -16.31
CA LYS A 2 -22.70 21.40 -16.70
C LYS A 2 -22.05 20.77 -15.47
N SER A 3 -21.89 19.44 -15.49
CA SER A 3 -21.09 18.71 -14.50
C SER A 3 -19.63 19.09 -14.73
N THR A 4 -19.11 19.96 -13.88
CA THR A 4 -17.69 20.33 -13.90
C THR A 4 -16.99 19.40 -12.91
N GLY A 5 -16.69 18.18 -13.37
CA GLY A 5 -15.74 17.31 -12.69
C GLY A 5 -14.39 18.01 -12.73
N LYS A 6 -14.02 18.66 -11.64
CA LYS A 6 -12.73 19.31 -11.46
C LYS A 6 -11.66 18.22 -11.52
N LYS A 7 -11.02 18.07 -12.68
CA LYS A 7 -9.76 17.34 -12.81
C LYS A 7 -8.76 18.09 -11.93
N ILE A 8 -8.53 17.59 -10.72
CA ILE A 8 -7.44 18.09 -9.88
C ILE A 8 -6.18 17.69 -10.63
N ILE A 9 -5.44 18.70 -11.08
CA ILE A 9 -4.11 18.52 -11.68
C ILE A 9 -3.23 18.05 -10.53
N THR A 10 -2.94 16.75 -10.45
CA THR A 10 -1.89 16.23 -9.59
C THR A 10 -0.56 16.71 -10.15
N THR A 11 0.25 17.34 -9.30
CA THR A 11 1.55 17.88 -9.70
C THR A 11 2.57 16.73 -9.69
N ASP A 12 3.63 16.76 -10.52
CA ASP A 12 4.68 15.71 -10.54
C ASP A 12 5.24 15.38 -9.13
N SER A 13 5.22 16.36 -8.22
CA SER A 13 5.64 16.19 -6.82
C SER A 13 4.70 15.30 -6.00
N ASP A 14 3.40 15.30 -6.29
CA ASP A 14 2.40 14.50 -5.57
C ASP A 14 2.51 13.03 -5.98
N ASP A 15 2.70 12.78 -7.28
CA ASP A 15 2.92 11.42 -7.80
C ASP A 15 4.22 10.80 -7.27
N GLN A 16 5.29 11.61 -7.14
CA GLN A 16 6.52 11.16 -6.50
C GLN A 16 6.32 10.82 -5.02
N GLN A 17 5.50 11.59 -4.30
CA GLN A 17 5.20 11.30 -2.90
C GLN A 17 4.40 10.01 -2.78
N ILE A 18 3.38 9.81 -3.62
CA ILE A 18 2.58 8.58 -3.65
C ILE A 18 3.47 7.38 -3.96
N TYR A 19 4.36 7.49 -4.95
CA TYR A 19 5.32 6.45 -5.27
C TYR A 19 6.20 6.10 -4.05
N ARG A 20 6.69 7.09 -3.30
CA ARG A 20 7.47 6.84 -2.08
C ARG A 20 6.67 6.06 -1.03
N GLU A 21 5.41 6.40 -0.82
CA GLU A 21 4.56 5.67 0.14
C GLU A 21 4.28 4.22 -0.31
N GLU A 22 4.06 3.99 -1.60
CA GLU A 22 3.95 2.65 -2.17
C GLU A 22 5.26 1.85 -1.95
N GLN A 23 6.41 2.46 -2.21
CA GLN A 23 7.71 1.80 -2.03
C GLN A 23 7.98 1.39 -0.58
N LYS A 24 7.53 2.16 0.42
CA LYS A 24 7.65 1.76 1.83
C LYS A 24 6.93 0.46 2.11
N ILE A 25 5.70 0.31 1.60
CA ILE A 25 4.90 -0.91 1.77
C ILE A 25 5.60 -2.09 1.09
N TYR A 26 6.12 -1.91 -0.13
CA TYR A 26 6.81 -2.98 -0.85
C TYR A 26 8.10 -3.42 -0.18
N HIS A 27 8.94 -2.47 0.26
CA HIS A 27 10.18 -2.79 0.99
C HIS A 27 9.88 -3.52 2.28
N HIS A 28 8.85 -3.09 3.00
CA HIS A 28 8.41 -3.77 4.22
C HIS A 28 8.07 -5.25 3.97
N PHE A 29 7.29 -5.57 2.94
CA PHE A 29 7.01 -6.98 2.62
C PHE A 29 8.24 -7.75 2.14
N LEU A 30 9.19 -7.11 1.44
CA LEU A 30 10.46 -7.74 1.08
C LEU A 30 11.29 -8.10 2.33
N GLU A 31 11.37 -7.20 3.31
CA GLU A 31 12.07 -7.44 4.57
C GLU A 31 11.42 -8.58 5.38
N LEU A 32 10.08 -8.62 5.43
CA LEU A 32 9.36 -9.69 6.11
C LEU A 32 9.64 -11.06 5.51
N VAL A 33 9.68 -11.18 4.17
CA VAL A 33 9.99 -12.46 3.51
C VAL A 33 11.39 -12.98 3.87
N LEU A 34 12.33 -12.08 4.16
CA LEU A 34 13.69 -12.47 4.56
C LEU A 34 13.83 -12.84 6.04
N THR A 35 12.86 -12.49 6.89
CA THR A 35 13.02 -12.51 8.35
C THR A 35 11.96 -13.31 9.10
N GLU A 36 10.82 -13.60 8.47
CA GLU A 36 9.67 -14.24 9.12
C GLU A 36 9.19 -15.49 8.37
N SER A 37 8.44 -16.35 9.08
CA SER A 37 7.79 -17.51 8.45
C SER A 37 6.58 -17.08 7.62
N ILE A 38 6.18 -17.93 6.67
CA ILE A 38 5.03 -17.65 5.79
C ILE A 38 3.73 -17.42 6.58
N GLU A 39 3.53 -18.11 7.70
CA GLU A 39 2.36 -17.94 8.56
C GLU A 39 2.34 -16.55 9.21
N GLN A 40 3.50 -16.07 9.67
CA GLN A 40 3.66 -14.74 10.26
C GLN A 40 3.41 -13.65 9.22
N ILE A 41 3.92 -13.85 8.01
CA ILE A 41 3.74 -12.94 6.88
C ILE A 41 2.27 -12.85 6.46
N ILE A 42 1.56 -13.99 6.37
CA ILE A 42 0.13 -14.02 6.07
C ILE A 42 -0.67 -13.25 7.13
N GLU A 43 -0.33 -13.42 8.41
CA GLU A 43 -1.00 -12.68 9.47
C GLU A 43 -0.72 -11.18 9.39
N ARG A 44 0.53 -10.77 9.12
CA ARG A 44 0.88 -9.37 8.86
C ARG A 44 0.11 -8.78 7.68
N PHE A 45 -0.03 -9.54 6.60
CA PHE A 45 -0.82 -9.15 5.43
C PHE A 45 -2.30 -8.93 5.82
N ARG A 46 -2.88 -9.87 6.56
CA ARG A 46 -4.27 -9.78 7.03
C ARG A 46 -4.50 -8.57 7.92
N ILE A 47 -3.59 -8.30 8.86
CA ILE A 47 -3.66 -7.13 9.75
C ILE A 47 -3.61 -5.84 8.94
N LEU A 48 -2.66 -5.70 8.00
CA LEU A 48 -2.47 -4.46 7.26
C LEU A 48 -3.62 -4.15 6.27
N PHE A 49 -4.11 -5.15 5.55
CA PHE A 49 -5.04 -4.92 4.43
C PHE A 49 -6.52 -5.18 4.77
N ILE A 50 -6.80 -6.01 5.78
CA ILE A 50 -8.17 -6.52 6.02
C ILE A 50 -8.70 -6.05 7.38
N GLN A 51 -7.84 -5.97 8.39
CA GLN A 51 -8.27 -5.54 9.71
C GLN A 51 -8.26 -4.02 9.85
N TYR A 52 -9.27 -3.51 10.55
CA TYR A 52 -9.23 -2.16 11.13
C TYR A 52 -8.46 -2.20 12.46
N SER A 53 -7.21 -2.65 12.44
CA SER A 53 -6.35 -2.69 13.62
C SER A 53 -5.08 -1.90 13.38
N LEU A 54 -4.47 -1.41 14.46
CA LEU A 54 -3.22 -0.68 14.38
C LEU A 54 -2.12 -1.64 13.93
N TYR A 55 -1.61 -1.43 12.72
CA TYR A 55 -0.43 -2.15 12.27
C TYR A 55 0.75 -1.82 13.17
N GLN A 56 1.59 -2.84 13.43
CA GLN A 56 2.68 -2.75 14.41
C GLN A 56 3.76 -1.73 14.03
N ILE A 57 3.86 -1.38 12.75
CA ILE A 57 4.83 -0.39 12.24
C ILE A 57 4.07 0.85 11.79
N PRO A 58 4.09 1.95 12.57
CA PRO A 58 3.29 3.16 12.31
C PRO A 58 3.57 3.81 10.96
N GLU A 59 4.80 3.69 10.44
CA GLU A 59 5.16 4.23 9.13
C GLU A 59 4.39 3.52 8.01
N ILE A 60 4.23 2.19 8.10
CA ILE A 60 3.54 1.40 7.08
C ILE A 60 2.02 1.63 7.13
N SER A 61 1.44 1.75 8.33
CA SER A 61 0.02 2.13 8.45
C SER A 61 -0.25 3.55 7.97
N THR A 62 0.69 4.47 8.19
CA THR A 62 0.60 5.85 7.68
C THR A 62 0.68 5.87 6.16
N ALA A 63 1.63 5.15 5.56
CA ALA A 63 1.76 5.02 4.10
C ALA A 63 0.47 4.46 3.47
N MET A 64 -0.10 3.40 4.06
CA MET A 64 -1.39 2.86 3.63
C MET A 64 -2.52 3.89 3.80
N GLY A 65 -2.53 4.60 4.92
CA GLY A 65 -3.49 5.67 5.21
C GLY A 65 -3.47 6.80 4.19
N ILE A 66 -2.30 7.17 3.67
CA ILE A 66 -2.16 8.17 2.60
C ILE A 66 -2.78 7.64 1.31
N ILE A 67 -2.50 6.38 0.94
CA ILE A 67 -2.97 5.77 -0.31
C ILE A 67 -4.50 5.65 -0.34
N ILE A 68 -5.12 5.22 0.76
CA ILE A 68 -6.59 5.05 0.81
C ILE A 68 -7.36 6.38 0.76
N GLN A 69 -6.69 7.51 1.03
CA GLN A 69 -7.28 8.84 0.94
C GLN A 69 -7.20 9.43 -0.48
N LEU A 70 -6.50 8.79 -1.41
CA LEU A 70 -6.36 9.26 -2.79
C LEU A 70 -7.70 9.11 -3.56
N PRO A 71 -7.99 10.00 -4.53
CA PRO A 71 -9.18 9.87 -5.38
C PRO A 71 -9.25 8.55 -6.15
N GLU A 72 -8.09 7.99 -6.51
CA GLU A 72 -7.90 6.75 -7.29
C GLU A 72 -7.63 5.53 -6.40
N TYR A 73 -7.95 5.61 -5.10
CA TYR A 73 -7.51 4.61 -4.12
C TYR A 73 -7.87 3.18 -4.50
N LYS A 74 -9.01 2.92 -5.15
CA LYS A 74 -9.42 1.55 -5.52
C LYS A 74 -8.43 0.89 -6.48
N GLU A 75 -8.01 1.63 -7.51
CA GLU A 75 -7.07 1.11 -8.51
C GLU A 75 -5.68 0.93 -7.89
N ARG A 76 -5.23 1.93 -7.12
CA ARG A 76 -3.93 1.88 -6.44
C ARG A 76 -3.85 0.82 -5.35
N PHE A 77 -4.89 0.70 -4.54
CA PHE A 77 -4.98 -0.35 -3.51
C PHE A 77 -4.93 -1.75 -4.14
N ASN A 78 -5.67 -1.98 -5.23
CA ASN A 78 -5.60 -3.25 -5.96
C ASN A 78 -4.21 -3.50 -6.54
N ALA A 79 -3.54 -2.48 -7.08
CA ALA A 79 -2.17 -2.59 -7.59
C ALA A 79 -1.18 -2.96 -6.47
N ILE A 80 -1.30 -2.33 -5.30
CA ILE A 80 -0.46 -2.61 -4.12
C ILE A 80 -0.69 -4.04 -3.63
N LEU A 81 -1.96 -4.45 -3.47
CA LEU A 81 -2.30 -5.82 -3.08
C LEU A 81 -1.64 -6.84 -4.03
N ASN A 82 -1.80 -6.64 -5.34
CA ASN A 82 -1.22 -7.50 -6.36
C ASN A 82 0.31 -7.54 -6.27
N ARG A 83 0.96 -6.39 -6.06
CA ARG A 83 2.41 -6.31 -5.96
C ARG A 83 2.93 -6.97 -4.69
N CYS A 84 2.27 -6.77 -3.55
CA CYS A 84 2.60 -7.44 -2.30
C CYS A 84 2.43 -8.96 -2.45
N CYS A 85 1.32 -9.45 -3.01
CA CYS A 85 1.16 -10.88 -3.30
C CYS A 85 2.26 -11.43 -4.21
N TYR A 86 2.65 -10.68 -5.26
CA TYR A 86 3.76 -11.05 -6.12
C TYR A 86 5.08 -11.18 -5.35
N ILE A 87 5.37 -10.25 -4.44
CA ILE A 87 6.55 -10.30 -3.56
C ILE A 87 6.50 -11.58 -2.72
N LEU A 88 5.36 -11.87 -2.08
CA LEU A 88 5.20 -13.03 -1.21
C LEU A 88 5.34 -14.36 -1.94
N ILE A 89 4.91 -14.45 -3.20
CA ILE A 89 4.96 -15.69 -3.99
C ILE A 89 6.34 -15.92 -4.61
N ASN A 90 6.97 -14.87 -5.14
CA ASN A 90 8.20 -15.03 -5.94
C ASN A 90 9.49 -14.92 -5.13
N HIS A 91 9.40 -14.64 -3.83
CA HIS A 91 10.54 -14.64 -2.92
C HIS A 91 10.53 -15.84 -1.95
N GLN A 92 9.82 -16.93 -2.32
CA GLN A 92 9.94 -18.24 -1.67
C GLN A 92 11.08 -19.08 -2.24
#